data_AF-A0A9E6ZZH7-F1
#
_entry.id   AF-A0A9E6ZZH7-F1
#
_cell.length_a   1.000
_cell.length_b   1.000
_cell.length_c   1.000
_cell.angle_alpha   90.00
_cell.angle_beta   90.00
_cell.angle_gamma   90.00
#
_symmetry.space_group_name_H-M   'P 1'
#
loop_
_entity.id
_entity.type
_entity.pdbx_description
1 polymer ?
#
loop_
_entity_poly.entity_id
_entity_poly.type
_entity_poly.pdbx_seq_one_letter_code
_entity_poly.pdbx_strand_id
1 'polypeptide(L)'
;MSDCYWDADLERPLRTREGGRLRTLRDAYEFVGTRSACPGHPLVKTTLGALATAARSGAPLDLRRALERTVRLMRANHWGWG
;
A
#
# COMPACT_ATOMS: atom_id res chain seq x y z
N MET A 1 -11.81 20.75 -6.02
CA MET A 1 -11.45 19.40 -6.52
C MET A 1 -10.69 18.73 -5.39
N SER A 2 -11.16 17.59 -4.89
CA SER A 2 -10.39 16.84 -3.90
C SER A 2 -9.30 16.11 -4.68
N ASP A 3 -8.08 16.63 -4.66
CA ASP A 3 -6.94 15.97 -5.31
C ASP A 3 -6.65 14.67 -4.56
N CYS A 4 -7.20 13.57 -5.07
CA CYS A 4 -6.99 12.24 -4.54
C CYS A 4 -5.77 11.62 -5.25
N TYR A 5 -4.71 11.35 -4.49
CA TYR A 5 -3.42 10.86 -4.98
C TYR A 5 -3.38 9.34 -5.17
N TRP A 6 -4.53 8.69 -5.31
CA TRP A 6 -4.63 7.23 -5.47
C TRP A 6 -3.81 6.71 -6.65
N ASP A 7 -3.84 7.45 -7.75
CA ASP A 7 -3.23 7.09 -9.03
C ASP A 7 -1.89 7.80 -9.25
N ALA A 8 -1.36 8.47 -8.22
CA ALA A 8 -0.03 9.05 -8.29
C ALA A 8 1.02 7.92 -8.32
N ASP A 9 1.98 8.06 -9.25
CA ASP A 9 3.08 7.11 -9.36
C ASP A 9 3.98 7.18 -8.12
N LEU A 10 4.28 6.00 -7.58
CA LEU A 10 5.26 5.81 -6.53
C LEU A 10 6.65 5.92 -7.16
N GLU A 11 7.49 6.80 -6.59
CA GLU A 11 8.90 6.94 -6.99
C GLU A 11 9.64 5.58 -7.02
N ARG A 12 9.24 4.67 -6.12
CA ARG A 12 9.76 3.31 -6.04
C ARG A 12 8.60 2.30 -6.00
N PRO A 13 8.31 1.64 -7.14
CA PRO A 13 7.28 0.61 -7.19
C PRO A 13 7.61 -0.58 -6.29
N LEU A 14 6.60 -1.12 -5.60
CA LEU A 14 6.76 -2.30 -4.75
C LEU A 14 6.73 -3.57 -5.61
N ARG A 15 7.68 -4.49 -5.40
CA ARG A 15 7.74 -5.73 -6.18
C ARG A 15 6.97 -6.84 -5.48
N THR A 16 6.02 -7.45 -6.17
CA THR A 16 5.32 -8.64 -5.68
C THR A 16 6.15 -9.90 -5.95
N ARG A 17 5.82 -10.99 -5.26
CA ARG A 17 6.50 -12.27 -5.43
C ARG A 17 6.24 -12.89 -6.80
N GLU A 18 5.07 -12.65 -7.39
CA GLU A 18 4.74 -13.12 -8.75
C GLU A 18 5.43 -12.32 -9.88
N GLY A 19 6.30 -11.36 -9.54
CA GLY A 19 6.95 -10.50 -10.52
C GLY A 19 6.16 -9.26 -10.92
N GLY A 20 5.01 -9.01 -10.26
CA GLY A 20 4.22 -7.79 -10.42
C GLY A 20 4.89 -6.56 -9.79
N ARG A 21 4.43 -5.37 -10.20
CA ARG A 21 4.88 -4.09 -9.62
C ARG A 21 3.67 -3.26 -9.23
N LEU A 22 3.59 -2.88 -7.95
CA LEU A 22 2.60 -1.94 -7.44
C LEU A 22 3.17 -0.54 -7.62
N ARG A 23 2.63 0.20 -8.58
CA ARG A 23 3.13 1.50 -9.01
C ARG A 23 2.39 2.66 -8.36
N THR A 24 1.19 2.43 -7.86
CA THR A 24 0.35 3.47 -7.27
C THR A 24 -0.11 3.11 -5.86
N LEU A 25 -0.66 4.09 -5.14
CA LEU A 25 -1.33 3.83 -3.86
C LEU A 25 -2.56 2.93 -4.05
N ARG A 26 -3.27 3.06 -5.19
CA ARG A 26 -4.38 2.19 -5.55
C ARG A 26 -3.93 0.74 -5.71
N ASP A 27 -2.86 0.49 -6.46
CA ASP A 27 -2.31 -0.86 -6.65
C ASP A 27 -1.96 -1.49 -5.30
N ALA A 28 -1.30 -0.74 -4.41
CA ALA A 28 -0.95 -1.20 -3.08
C ALA A 28 -2.18 -1.54 -2.22
N TYR A 29 -3.21 -0.69 -2.27
CA TYR A 29 -4.45 -0.87 -1.53
C TYR A 29 -5.22 -2.10 -1.99
N GLU A 30 -5.43 -2.22 -3.30
CA GLU A 30 -6.13 -3.35 -3.90
C GLU A 30 -5.35 -4.66 -3.68
N PHE A 31 -4.03 -4.64 -3.84
CA PHE A 31 -3.18 -5.80 -3.60
C PHE A 31 -3.32 -6.30 -2.15
N VAL A 32 -3.19 -5.41 -1.16
CA VAL A 32 -3.33 -5.80 0.26
C VAL A 32 -4.74 -6.29 0.57
N GLY A 33 -5.77 -5.63 0.02
CA GLY A 33 -7.17 -6.01 0.22
C GLY A 33 -7.50 -7.37 -0.37
N THR A 34 -7.01 -7.66 -1.57
CA THR A 34 -7.25 -8.93 -2.28
C THR A 34 -6.43 -10.09 -1.75
N ARG A 35 -5.17 -9.85 -1.34
CA ARG A 35 -4.29 -10.91 -0.82
C ARG A 35 -4.57 -11.31 0.61
N SER A 36 -5.18 -10.45 1.40
CA SER A 36 -5.45 -10.75 2.80
C SER A 36 -6.62 -11.74 2.93
N ALA A 37 -6.34 -12.93 3.44
CA ALA A 37 -7.37 -13.91 3.82
C ALA A 37 -8.25 -13.42 5.00
N CYS A 38 -7.77 -12.43 5.76
CA CYS A 38 -8.52 -11.83 6.86
C CYS A 38 -8.38 -10.30 6.82
N PRO A 39 -9.24 -9.59 6.06
CA PRO A 39 -9.24 -8.13 5.97
C PRO A 39 -9.45 -7.44 7.32
N GLY A 40 -10.11 -8.13 8.27
CA GLY A 40 -10.34 -7.65 9.63
C GLY A 40 -9.10 -7.65 10.53
N HIS A 41 -8.02 -8.33 10.13
CA HIS A 41 -6.79 -8.42 10.93
C HIS A 41 -6.22 -7.01 11.20
N PRO A 42 -5.82 -6.67 12.46
CA PRO A 42 -5.42 -5.31 12.83
C PRO A 42 -4.32 -4.72 11.95
N LEU A 43 -3.32 -5.52 11.58
CA LEU A 43 -2.24 -5.07 10.70
C LEU A 43 -2.75 -4.70 9.29
N VAL A 44 -3.70 -5.46 8.75
CA VAL A 44 -4.25 -5.24 7.41
C VAL A 44 -5.11 -3.97 7.41
N LYS A 45 -6.02 -3.84 8.39
CA LYS A 45 -6.84 -2.62 8.55
C LYS A 45 -5.97 -1.38 8.70
N THR A 46 -4.90 -1.47 9.51
CA THR A 46 -3.99 -0.34 9.73
C THR A 46 -3.23 0.04 8.46
N THR A 47 -2.77 -0.93 7.68
CA THR A 47 -2.10 -0.69 6.39
C THR A 47 -3.04 -0.05 5.37
N LEU A 48 -4.26 -0.60 5.20
CA LEU A 48 -5.27 -0.04 4.29
C LEU A 48 -5.67 1.38 4.71
N GLY A 49 -5.81 1.63 6.02
CA GLY A 49 -6.08 2.96 6.55
C GLY A 49 -4.96 3.97 6.27
N ALA A 50 -3.70 3.55 6.42
CA ALA A 50 -2.55 4.39 6.11
C ALA A 50 -2.48 4.76 4.61
N LEU A 51 -2.73 3.79 3.72
CA LEU A 51 -2.79 4.01 2.27
C LEU A 51 -3.92 4.99 1.92
N ALA A 52 -5.11 4.83 2.51
CA ALA A 52 -6.23 5.74 2.29
C ALA A 52 -5.97 7.15 2.83
N THR A 53 -5.26 7.29 3.94
CA THR A 53 -4.85 8.60 4.46
C THR A 53 -3.82 9.25 3.55
N ALA A 54 -2.79 8.53 3.10
CA ALA A 54 -1.80 9.04 2.17
C ALA A 54 -2.43 9.50 0.85
N ALA A 55 -3.40 8.74 0.32
CA ALA A 55 -4.10 9.10 -0.91
C ALA A 55 -4.95 10.37 -0.77
N ARG A 56 -5.45 10.67 0.45
CA ARG A 56 -6.22 11.89 0.72
C ARG A 56 -5.36 13.11 1.04
N SER A 57 -4.25 12.91 1.76
CA SER A 57 -3.42 14.03 2.19
C SER A 57 -2.42 14.47 1.13
N GLY A 58 -1.94 13.55 0.30
CA GLY A 58 -0.82 13.80 -0.62
C GLY A 58 0.50 14.11 0.10
N ALA A 59 0.53 14.03 1.43
CA ALA A 59 1.67 14.44 2.21
C ALA A 59 2.80 13.40 2.08
N PRO A 60 4.05 13.81 1.76
CA PRO A 60 5.18 12.89 1.61
C PRO A 60 5.41 11.99 2.83
N LEU A 61 5.16 12.52 4.04
CA LEU A 61 5.30 11.77 5.28
C LEU A 61 4.27 10.64 5.41
N ASP A 62 3.02 10.90 5.04
CA ASP A 62 1.95 9.89 5.08
C ASP A 62 2.18 8.82 4.03
N LEU A 63 2.59 9.22 2.82
CA LEU A 63 3.01 8.32 1.76
C LEU A 63 4.12 7.39 2.25
N ARG A 64 5.21 7.93 2.82
CA ARG A 64 6.32 7.12 3.33
C ARG A 64 5.86 6.12 4.39
N ARG A 65 5.04 6.57 5.36
CA ARG A 65 4.49 5.71 6.42
C ARG A 65 3.60 4.61 5.88
N ALA A 66 2.79 4.89 4.86
CA ALA A 66 1.91 3.91 4.23
C ALA A 66 2.71 2.86 3.46
N LEU A 67 3.74 3.27 2.70
CA LEU A 67 4.62 2.36 1.97
C LEU A 67 5.45 1.48 2.91
N GLU A 68 6.04 2.03 3.97
CA GLU A 68 6.79 1.25 4.96
C GLU A 68 5.92 0.15 5.60
N ARG A 69 4.66 0.48 5.94
CA ARG A 69 3.70 -0.49 6.47
C ARG A 69 3.36 -1.58 5.46
N THR A 70 3.11 -1.17 4.21
CA THR A 70 2.80 -2.10 3.12
C THR A 70 3.95 -3.08 2.89
N VAL A 71 5.19 -2.57 2.81
CA VAL A 71 6.40 -3.41 2.68
C VAL A 71 6.55 -4.38 3.85
N ARG A 72 6.37 -3.92 5.10
CA ARG A 72 6.45 -4.81 6.27
C ARG A 72 5.40 -5.91 6.21
N LEU A 73 4.17 -5.58 5.85
CA LEU A 73 3.08 -6.55 5.70
C LEU A 73 3.37 -7.55 4.58
N MET A 74 3.84 -7.08 3.43
CA MET A 74 4.21 -7.93 2.29
C MET A 74 5.35 -8.89 2.65
N ARG A 75 6.38 -8.42 3.37
CA ARG A 75 7.48 -9.27 3.83
C ARG A 75 7.00 -10.33 4.83
N ALA A 76 6.20 -9.93 5.81
CA ALA A 76 5.68 -10.84 6.84
C ALA A 76 4.80 -11.97 6.26
N ASN A 77 4.12 -11.71 5.14
CA ASN A 77 3.25 -12.69 4.48
C ASN A 77 3.88 -13.31 3.22
N HIS A 78 5.17 -13.06 2.96
CA HIS A 78 5.89 -13.52 1.76
C HIS A 78 5.21 -13.15 0.43
N TRP A 79 4.54 -12.00 0.36
CA TRP A 79 3.84 -11.49 -0.82
C TRP A 79 4.75 -10.72 -1.78
N GLY A 80 5.95 -10.34 -1.36
CA GLY A 80 6.90 -9.63 -2.21
C GLY A 80 8.10 -9.06 -1.44
N TRP A 81 8.95 -8.35 -2.19
CA TRP A 81 10.17 -7.74 -1.70
C TRP A 81 10.04 -6.22 -1.85
N GLY A 82 9.96 -5.52 -0.72
CA GLY A 82 10.03 -4.05 -0.69
C GLY A 82 11.44 -3.52 -0.77
#